data_AF-A0A6A6TB78-F1
#
_entry.id   AF-A0A6A6TB78-F1
#
_cell.length_a   1.000
_cell.length_b   1.000
_cell.length_c   1.000
_cell.angle_alpha   90.00
_cell.angle_beta   90.00
_cell.angle_gamma   90.00
#
_symmetry.space_group_name_H-M   'P 1'
#
loop_
_entity.id
_entity.type
_entity.pdbx_description
1 polymer ?
#
loop_
_entity_poly.entity_id
_entity_poly.type
_entity_poly.pdbx_seq_one_letter_code
_entity_poly.pdbx_strand_id
1 'polypeptide(L)'
;MPEPPSPLAIPQANEAGPGPQDTAAVLHSPRTPASAEGHASLQNLIMEQDAQSLDETSRQRLERHLQKCIKAAQSSFAKGALQQNHIRLLISITNEAKVRRSTKSVILAKAEGEAKVMSYKDFDKARAKRAEQDAAKDAKEKTKGKRGRKPKKATEIAENSATIEIVPP
;
A
#
# COMPACT_ATOMS: atom_id res chain seq x y z
N MET A 1 -84.45 39.35 -12.80
CA MET A 1 -83.30 38.43 -12.98
C MET A 1 -82.52 38.89 -14.21
N PRO A 2 -81.20 39.04 -14.12
CA PRO A 2 -80.40 39.72 -15.14
C PRO A 2 -80.10 38.84 -16.36
N GLU A 3 -79.80 39.55 -17.46
CA GLU A 3 -79.49 39.12 -18.83
C GLU A 3 -78.29 38.16 -18.92
N PRO A 4 -78.27 37.18 -19.86
CA PRO A 4 -77.13 36.29 -20.02
C PRO A 4 -75.94 37.01 -20.68
N PRO A 5 -74.69 36.74 -20.26
CA PRO A 5 -73.52 37.38 -20.86
C PRO A 5 -73.24 36.86 -22.28
N SER A 6 -73.01 37.80 -23.19
CA SER A 6 -72.62 37.58 -24.58
C SER A 6 -71.36 36.72 -24.72
N PRO A 7 -71.23 35.94 -25.81
CA PRO A 7 -70.06 35.10 -26.05
C PRO A 7 -68.82 35.97 -26.30
N LEU A 8 -67.79 35.77 -25.47
CA LEU A 8 -66.47 36.37 -25.64
C LEU A 8 -65.82 35.82 -26.92
N ALA A 9 -65.65 36.71 -27.90
CA ALA A 9 -64.86 36.45 -29.09
C ALA A 9 -63.39 36.19 -28.69
N ILE A 10 -62.90 35.00 -29.02
CA ILE A 10 -61.50 34.63 -28.84
C ILE A 10 -60.67 35.42 -29.88
N PRO A 11 -59.65 36.21 -29.48
CA PRO A 11 -58.70 36.74 -30.44
C PRO A 11 -57.78 35.60 -30.87
N GLN A 12 -57.71 35.39 -32.19
CA GLN A 12 -56.83 34.44 -32.84
C GLN A 12 -55.37 34.82 -32.53
N ALA A 13 -54.67 33.98 -31.76
CA ALA A 13 -53.25 34.14 -31.51
C ALA A 13 -52.48 33.67 -32.75
N ASN A 14 -51.88 34.63 -33.46
CA ASN A 14 -50.98 34.39 -34.57
C ASN A 14 -49.81 33.51 -34.12
N GLU A 15 -49.45 32.52 -34.95
CA GLU A 15 -48.25 31.71 -34.76
C GLU A 15 -47.00 32.61 -34.77
N ALA A 16 -46.43 32.82 -33.59
CA ALA A 16 -45.08 33.33 -33.44
C ALA A 16 -44.11 32.19 -33.79
N GLY A 17 -43.26 32.43 -34.77
CA GLY A 17 -42.24 31.47 -35.21
C GLY A 17 -41.34 31.00 -34.06
N PRO A 18 -40.62 29.87 -34.24
CA PRO A 18 -39.73 29.34 -33.23
C PRO A 18 -38.56 30.32 -33.03
N GLY A 19 -38.67 31.14 -31.98
CA GLY A 19 -37.52 31.87 -31.45
C GLY A 19 -36.44 30.87 -31.01
N PRO A 20 -35.15 31.28 -30.99
CA PRO A 20 -34.07 30.42 -30.57
C PRO A 20 -34.38 29.93 -29.16
N GLN A 21 -34.68 28.63 -29.04
CA GLN A 21 -34.68 27.97 -27.75
C GLN A 21 -33.25 28.02 -27.29
N ASP A 22 -32.97 28.91 -26.33
CA ASP A 22 -31.82 28.81 -25.47
C ASP A 22 -31.84 27.38 -24.92
N THR A 23 -31.06 26.52 -25.55
CA THR A 23 -30.66 25.24 -24.99
C THR A 23 -29.70 25.60 -23.87
N ALA A 24 -30.28 26.06 -22.75
CA ALA A 24 -29.63 26.08 -21.47
C ALA A 24 -29.24 24.64 -21.19
N ALA A 25 -28.03 24.28 -21.65
CA ALA A 25 -27.41 23.00 -21.44
C ALA A 25 -27.49 22.76 -19.94
N VAL A 26 -28.35 21.82 -19.56
CA VAL A 26 -28.49 21.33 -18.20
C VAL A 26 -27.07 21.03 -17.75
N LEU A 27 -26.55 21.85 -16.82
CA LEU A 27 -25.20 21.70 -16.29
C LEU A 27 -25.22 20.43 -15.44
N HIS A 28 -25.08 19.28 -16.09
CA HIS A 28 -24.81 18.01 -15.44
C HIS A 28 -23.52 18.21 -14.67
N SER A 29 -23.64 18.41 -13.36
CA SER A 29 -22.49 18.45 -12.46
C SER A 29 -21.68 17.19 -12.72
N PRO A 30 -20.44 17.30 -13.23
CA PRO A 30 -19.72 16.12 -13.70
C PRO A 30 -19.51 15.17 -12.52
N ARG A 31 -20.08 13.98 -12.57
CA ARG A 31 -19.87 12.94 -11.57
C ARG A 31 -18.40 12.51 -11.65
N THR A 32 -17.73 12.37 -10.50
CA THR A 32 -16.34 11.91 -10.46
C THR A 32 -16.22 10.58 -11.20
N PRO A 33 -15.37 10.46 -12.23
CA PRO A 33 -15.25 9.23 -13.00
C PRO A 33 -14.57 8.16 -12.15
N ALA A 34 -15.17 6.98 -12.10
CA ALA A 34 -14.64 5.81 -11.41
C ALA A 34 -14.13 4.71 -12.36
N SER A 35 -14.29 4.92 -13.67
CA SER A 35 -13.89 4.02 -14.75
C SER A 35 -12.81 4.66 -15.61
N ALA A 36 -11.96 3.84 -16.25
CA ALA A 36 -10.94 4.29 -17.18
C ALA A 36 -11.54 5.06 -18.37
N GLU A 37 -12.69 4.62 -18.88
CA GLU A 37 -13.42 5.30 -19.95
C GLU A 37 -13.94 6.67 -19.52
N GLY A 38 -14.44 6.78 -18.29
CA GLY A 38 -14.86 8.06 -17.72
C GLY A 38 -13.70 9.04 -17.53
N HIS A 39 -12.50 8.52 -17.23
CA HIS A 39 -11.28 9.32 -17.17
C HIS A 39 -10.85 9.82 -18.56
N ALA A 40 -10.82 8.94 -19.57
CA ALA A 40 -10.47 9.31 -20.94
C ALA A 40 -11.47 10.32 -21.51
N SER A 41 -12.76 10.13 -21.26
CA SER A 41 -13.81 11.07 -21.65
C SER A 41 -13.62 12.45 -21.00
N LEU A 42 -13.31 12.50 -19.70
CA LEU A 42 -13.04 13.75 -18.99
C LEU A 42 -11.77 14.45 -19.51
N GLN A 43 -10.74 13.68 -19.87
CA GLN A 43 -9.52 14.23 -20.46
C GLN A 43 -9.78 14.83 -21.85
N ASN A 44 -10.56 14.15 -22.68
CA ASN A 44 -10.98 14.67 -23.99
C ASN A 44 -11.84 15.94 -23.82
N LEU A 45 -12.73 15.99 -22.83
CA LEU A 45 -13.53 17.18 -22.53
C LEU A 45 -12.64 18.39 -22.16
N ILE A 46 -11.61 18.17 -21.35
CA ILE A 46 -10.64 19.21 -20.98
C ILE A 46 -9.88 19.72 -22.21
N MET A 47 -9.38 18.80 -23.06
CA MET A 47 -8.57 19.15 -24.23
C MET A 47 -9.39 19.80 -25.35
N GLU A 48 -10.58 19.28 -25.62
CA GLU A 48 -11.40 19.66 -26.78
C GLU A 48 -12.39 20.78 -26.50
N GLN A 49 -12.66 21.12 -25.23
CA GLN A 49 -13.61 22.18 -24.90
C GLN A 49 -13.01 23.20 -23.93
N ASP A 50 -12.64 22.79 -22.73
CA ASP A 50 -12.33 23.75 -21.66
C ASP A 50 -11.00 24.50 -21.85
N ALA A 51 -10.02 23.87 -22.51
CA ALA A 51 -8.72 24.49 -22.78
C ALA A 51 -8.70 25.33 -24.07
N GLN A 52 -9.75 25.25 -24.90
CA GLN A 52 -9.79 25.90 -26.21
C GLN A 52 -10.34 27.33 -26.14
N SER A 53 -11.44 27.55 -25.44
CA SER A 53 -11.89 28.90 -25.09
C SER A 53 -11.33 29.22 -23.70
N LEU A 54 -10.64 30.34 -23.52
CA LEU A 54 -10.14 30.80 -22.21
C LEU A 54 -11.03 31.90 -21.63
N ASP A 55 -12.34 31.78 -21.83
CA ASP A 55 -13.34 32.63 -21.21
C ASP A 55 -13.49 32.31 -19.71
N GLU A 56 -14.10 33.21 -18.95
CA GLU A 56 -14.26 33.01 -17.50
C GLU A 56 -15.07 31.75 -17.17
N THR A 57 -16.04 31.36 -18.01
CA THR A 57 -16.85 30.17 -17.74
C THR A 57 -16.12 28.88 -18.04
N SER A 58 -15.31 28.82 -19.10
CA SER A 58 -14.48 27.65 -19.41
C SER A 58 -13.34 27.49 -18.40
N ARG A 59 -12.73 28.59 -17.92
CA ARG A 59 -11.72 28.55 -16.85
C ARG A 59 -12.27 27.89 -15.58
N GLN A 60 -13.48 28.25 -15.18
CA GLN A 60 -14.15 27.63 -14.04
C GLN A 60 -14.52 26.16 -14.28
N ARG A 61 -14.83 25.77 -15.52
CA ARG A 61 -15.08 24.35 -15.86
C ARG A 61 -13.78 23.55 -15.86
N LEU A 62 -12.73 24.10 -16.44
CA LEU A 62 -11.38 23.55 -16.47
C LEU A 62 -10.88 23.23 -15.06
N GLU A 63 -10.96 24.21 -14.15
CA GLU A 63 -10.55 24.02 -12.75
C GLU A 63 -11.33 22.88 -12.09
N ARG A 64 -12.66 22.85 -12.28
CA ARG A 64 -13.52 21.78 -11.75
C ARG A 64 -13.19 20.40 -12.32
N HIS A 65 -12.91 20.31 -13.62
CA HIS A 65 -12.56 19.05 -14.28
C HIS A 65 -11.16 18.57 -13.89
N LEU A 66 -10.18 19.47 -13.80
CA LEU A 66 -8.84 19.16 -13.30
C LEU A 66 -8.89 18.65 -11.86
N GLN A 67 -9.64 19.32 -10.98
CA GLN A 67 -9.78 18.88 -9.60
C GLN A 67 -10.39 17.46 -9.51
N LYS A 68 -11.33 17.12 -10.40
CA LYS A 68 -11.92 15.77 -10.47
C LYS A 68 -10.92 14.75 -10.99
N CYS A 69 -10.17 15.07 -12.04
CA CYS A 69 -9.08 14.22 -12.53
C CYS A 69 -8.09 13.90 -11.42
N ILE A 70 -7.65 14.91 -10.66
CA ILE A 70 -6.71 14.75 -9.55
C ILE A 70 -7.31 13.85 -8.46
N LYS A 71 -8.54 14.13 -8.00
CA LYS A 71 -9.21 13.31 -6.97
C LYS A 71 -9.40 11.86 -7.40
N ALA A 72 -9.79 11.64 -8.64
CA ALA A 72 -10.01 10.31 -9.16
C ALA A 72 -8.68 9.54 -9.35
N ALA A 73 -7.60 10.22 -9.79
CA ALA A 73 -6.26 9.65 -9.82
C ALA A 73 -5.72 9.31 -8.42
N GLN A 74 -5.91 10.19 -7.43
CA GLN A 74 -5.54 9.89 -6.04
C GLN A 74 -6.28 8.66 -5.52
N SER A 75 -7.60 8.57 -5.77
CA SER A 75 -8.39 7.41 -5.38
C SER A 75 -7.95 6.12 -6.07
N SER A 76 -7.61 6.18 -7.36
CA SER A 76 -7.16 5.00 -8.11
C SER A 76 -5.78 4.53 -7.64
N PHE A 77 -4.86 5.44 -7.37
CA PHE A 77 -3.56 5.10 -6.78
C PHE A 77 -3.69 4.52 -5.38
N ALA A 78 -4.51 5.12 -4.52
CA ALA A 78 -4.77 4.58 -3.17
C ALA A 78 -5.34 3.16 -3.25
N LYS A 79 -6.33 2.93 -4.13
CA LYS A 79 -6.89 1.60 -4.37
C LYS A 79 -5.84 0.63 -4.90
N GLY A 80 -5.01 1.05 -5.86
CA GLY A 80 -3.92 0.24 -6.40
C GLY A 80 -2.90 -0.16 -5.34
N ALA A 81 -2.48 0.77 -4.47
CA ALA A 81 -1.58 0.50 -3.36
C ALA A 81 -2.17 -0.52 -2.36
N LEU A 82 -3.46 -0.38 -2.01
CA LEU A 82 -4.16 -1.34 -1.16
C LEU A 82 -4.23 -2.74 -1.79
N GLN A 83 -4.54 -2.82 -3.09
CA GLN A 83 -4.58 -4.09 -3.82
C GLN A 83 -3.20 -4.76 -3.87
N GLN A 84 -2.14 -4.00 -4.15
CA GLN A 84 -0.77 -4.52 -4.15
C GLN A 84 -0.34 -5.03 -2.77
N ASN A 85 -0.69 -4.29 -1.70
CA ASN A 85 -0.42 -4.72 -0.33
C ASN A 85 -1.17 -6.00 0.02
N HIS A 86 -2.43 -6.12 -0.39
CA HIS A 86 -3.22 -7.34 -0.20
C HIS A 86 -2.62 -8.54 -0.92
N ILE A 87 -2.25 -8.39 -2.19
CA ILE A 87 -1.58 -9.45 -2.97
C ILE A 87 -0.27 -9.87 -2.29
N ARG A 88 0.53 -8.90 -1.82
CA ARG A 88 1.78 -9.18 -1.11
C ARG A 88 1.55 -9.96 0.17
N LEU A 89 0.54 -9.61 0.97
CA LEU A 89 0.16 -10.33 2.18
C LEU A 89 -0.30 -11.76 1.88
N LEU A 90 -1.10 -11.96 0.82
CA LEU A 90 -1.52 -13.31 0.42
C LEU A 90 -0.33 -14.17 -0.03
N ILE A 91 0.63 -13.57 -0.73
CA ILE A 91 1.87 -14.24 -1.12
C ILE A 91 2.68 -14.65 0.13
N SER A 92 2.83 -13.76 1.10
CA SER A 92 3.60 -14.08 2.32
C SER A 92 2.94 -15.21 3.12
N ILE A 93 1.61 -15.17 3.31
CA ILE A 93 0.85 -16.23 3.95
C ILE A 93 0.98 -17.55 3.20
N THR A 94 0.87 -17.52 1.86
CA THR A 94 0.99 -18.72 1.03
C THR A 94 2.38 -19.33 1.12
N ASN A 95 3.42 -18.49 1.08
CA ASN A 95 4.81 -18.94 1.21
C ASN A 95 5.06 -19.55 2.59
N GLU A 96 4.57 -18.93 3.65
CA GLU A 96 4.66 -19.48 5.00
C GLU A 96 3.91 -20.82 5.11
N ALA A 97 2.70 -20.91 4.57
CA ALA A 97 1.92 -22.14 4.57
C ALA A 97 2.64 -23.28 3.82
N LYS A 98 3.32 -22.98 2.70
CA LYS A 98 4.16 -23.95 1.98
C LYS A 98 5.31 -24.45 2.85
N VAL A 99 6.03 -23.56 3.53
CA VAL A 99 7.13 -23.91 4.46
C VAL A 99 6.61 -24.77 5.61
N ARG A 100 5.45 -24.44 6.18
CA ARG A 100 4.83 -25.25 7.25
C ARG A 100 4.47 -26.64 6.75
N ARG A 101 3.90 -26.77 5.54
CA ARG A 101 3.54 -28.07 4.94
C ARG A 101 4.78 -28.93 4.68
N SER A 102 5.82 -28.37 4.07
CA SER A 102 7.07 -29.11 3.79
C SER A 102 7.83 -29.47 5.06
N THR A 103 7.85 -28.58 6.05
CA THR A 103 8.49 -28.87 7.33
C THR A 103 7.73 -29.94 8.10
N LYS A 104 6.39 -29.87 8.13
CA LYS A 104 5.55 -30.93 8.69
C LYS A 104 5.79 -32.26 7.99
N SER A 105 5.86 -32.30 6.66
CA SER A 105 6.15 -33.55 5.94
C SER A 105 7.57 -34.06 6.21
N VAL A 106 8.57 -33.19 6.38
CA VAL A 106 9.93 -33.60 6.79
C VAL A 106 9.96 -34.13 8.22
N ILE A 107 9.27 -33.48 9.15
CA ILE A 107 9.17 -33.93 10.55
C ILE A 107 8.42 -35.25 10.61
N LEU A 108 7.29 -35.36 9.90
CA LEU A 108 6.49 -36.58 9.81
C LEU A 108 7.25 -37.69 9.10
N ALA A 109 7.98 -37.45 8.01
CA ALA A 109 8.80 -38.48 7.36
C ALA A 109 9.96 -38.94 8.25
N LYS A 110 10.61 -38.02 8.99
CA LYS A 110 11.59 -38.38 10.03
C LYS A 110 10.95 -39.18 11.16
N ALA A 111 9.68 -38.91 11.47
CA ALA A 111 8.89 -39.68 12.41
C ALA A 111 8.29 -40.95 11.78
N GLU A 112 8.08 -41.08 10.47
CA GLU A 112 7.58 -42.31 9.86
C GLU A 112 8.71 -43.35 9.74
N GLY A 113 9.97 -42.93 9.94
CA GLY A 113 11.10 -43.81 10.25
C GLY A 113 11.25 -44.21 11.73
N GLU A 114 10.67 -43.45 12.67
CA GLU A 114 10.55 -43.84 14.09
C GLU A 114 9.67 -42.83 14.86
N ALA A 115 8.36 -42.94 14.75
CA ALA A 115 7.40 -42.26 15.60
C ALA A 115 7.27 -43.15 16.83
N LYS A 116 8.43 -43.45 17.41
CA LYS A 116 8.56 -44.19 18.63
C LYS A 116 7.91 -43.29 19.67
N VAL A 117 6.78 -43.71 20.20
CA VAL A 117 6.35 -43.24 21.52
C VAL A 117 7.51 -43.57 22.45
N MET A 118 8.37 -42.58 22.71
CA MET A 118 9.57 -42.77 23.50
C MET A 118 9.10 -43.24 24.88
N SER A 119 9.47 -44.48 25.20
CA SER A 119 9.21 -45.00 26.53
C SER A 119 10.09 -44.25 27.53
N TYR A 120 9.73 -44.27 28.81
CA TYR A 120 10.55 -43.66 29.86
C TYR A 120 12.04 -44.07 29.77
N LYS A 121 12.31 -45.32 29.37
CA LYS A 121 13.67 -45.86 29.18
C LYS A 121 14.45 -45.18 28.04
N ASP A 122 13.77 -44.67 27.02
CA ASP A 122 14.41 -43.98 25.91
C ASP A 122 14.81 -42.55 26.31
N PHE A 123 14.00 -41.89 27.15
CA PHE A 123 14.35 -40.61 27.77
C PHE A 123 15.54 -40.73 28.73
N ASP A 124 15.61 -41.80 29.51
CA ASP A 124 16.75 -42.05 30.40
C ASP A 124 18.05 -42.24 29.60
N LYS A 125 18.01 -43.02 28.50
CA LYS A 125 19.16 -43.18 27.60
C LYS A 125 19.58 -41.85 26.95
N ALA A 126 18.62 -41.02 26.55
CA ALA A 126 18.90 -39.71 25.99
C ALA A 126 19.52 -38.75 27.01
N ARG A 127 19.09 -38.81 28.28
CA ARG A 127 19.67 -38.04 29.39
C ARG A 127 21.10 -38.49 29.70
N ALA A 128 21.35 -39.79 29.76
CA ALA A 128 22.70 -40.34 29.95
C ALA A 128 23.66 -39.88 28.84
N LYS A 129 23.24 -39.97 27.57
CA LYS A 129 24.03 -39.47 26.43
C LYS A 129 24.32 -37.97 26.49
N ARG A 130 23.39 -37.14 26.99
CA ARG A 130 23.65 -35.71 27.21
C ARG A 130 24.65 -35.48 28.34
N ALA A 131 24.49 -36.17 29.46
CA ALA A 131 25.42 -36.06 30.59
C ALA A 131 26.85 -36.42 30.19
N GLU A 132 27.03 -37.46 29.36
CA GLU A 132 28.34 -37.84 28.80
C GLU A 132 28.90 -36.76 27.87
N GLN A 133 28.07 -36.21 26.98
CA GLN A 133 28.50 -35.16 26.05
C GLN A 133 28.83 -33.85 26.77
N ASP A 134 28.07 -33.48 27.79
CA ASP A 134 28.30 -32.27 28.56
C ASP A 134 29.52 -32.43 29.48
N ALA A 135 29.70 -33.59 30.12
CA ALA A 135 30.94 -33.90 30.83
C ALA A 135 32.18 -33.89 29.91
N ALA A 136 32.05 -34.36 28.66
CA ALA A 136 33.12 -34.30 27.68
C ALA A 136 33.42 -32.87 27.21
N LYS A 137 32.42 -31.98 27.13
CA LYS A 137 32.61 -30.56 26.85
C LYS A 137 33.28 -29.86 28.04
N ASP A 138 32.81 -30.11 29.26
CA ASP A 138 33.36 -29.55 30.49
C ASP A 138 34.81 -30.01 30.71
N ALA A 139 35.13 -31.27 30.41
CA ALA A 139 36.50 -31.78 30.45
C ALA A 139 37.41 -31.10 29.40
N LYS A 140 36.89 -30.85 28.19
CA LYS A 140 37.59 -30.08 27.14
C LYS A 140 37.77 -28.60 27.53
N GLU A 141 36.82 -28.02 28.26
CA GLU A 141 36.92 -26.65 28.78
C GLU A 141 37.94 -26.55 29.91
N LYS A 142 37.98 -27.54 30.82
CA LYS A 142 38.95 -27.59 31.92
C LYS A 142 40.39 -27.92 31.48
N THR A 143 40.56 -28.61 30.35
CA THR A 143 41.89 -28.88 29.75
C THR A 143 42.41 -27.75 28.86
N LYS A 144 41.55 -26.85 28.37
CA LYS A 144 41.97 -25.53 27.86
C LYS A 144 42.38 -24.67 29.05
N GLY A 145 43.59 -24.92 29.55
CA GLY A 145 44.17 -24.26 30.72
C GLY A 145 44.01 -22.73 30.68
N LYS A 146 43.86 -22.15 31.88
CA LYS A 146 43.88 -20.69 32.14
C LYS A 146 45.04 -20.06 31.38
N ARG A 147 44.79 -19.53 30.18
CA ARG A 147 45.77 -18.71 29.45
C ARG A 147 45.92 -17.43 30.25
N GLY A 148 47.02 -17.34 31.00
CA GLY A 148 47.42 -16.16 31.74
C GLY A 148 47.43 -14.95 30.81
N ARG A 149 46.48 -14.05 31.02
CA ARG A 149 46.53 -12.70 30.47
C ARG A 149 47.64 -11.97 31.23
N LYS A 150 48.79 -11.73 30.60
CA LYS A 150 49.77 -10.78 31.15
C LYS A 150 49.16 -9.37 31.10
N PRO A 151 49.21 -8.57 32.18
CA PRO A 151 48.95 -7.14 32.10
C PRO A 151 50.16 -6.48 31.41
N LYS A 152 49.93 -5.76 30.31
CA LYS A 152 50.89 -4.74 29.85
C LYS A 152 50.56 -3.44 30.57
N LYS A 153 51.55 -2.93 31.29
CA LYS A 153 51.56 -1.70 32.09
C LYS A 153 51.35 -0.46 31.23
N ALA A 154 50.76 0.56 31.84
CA ALA A 154 50.80 1.97 31.43
C ALA A 154 52.18 2.61 31.73
N THR A 155 52.26 3.93 31.47
CA THR A 155 53.37 4.92 31.61
C THR A 155 54.34 4.97 30.41
N GLU A 156 54.65 6.09 29.73
CA GLU A 156 54.58 7.56 29.97
C GLU A 156 54.26 8.28 28.64
N ILE A 157 53.24 9.17 28.60
CA ILE A 157 53.36 10.63 28.43
C ILE A 157 54.66 11.13 27.76
N ALA A 158 54.55 11.52 26.49
CA ALA A 158 55.30 12.66 25.95
C ALA A 158 54.38 13.41 25.01
N GLU A 159 54.21 14.69 25.33
CA GLU A 159 53.42 15.70 24.65
C GLU A 159 53.87 15.86 23.20
N ASN A 160 52.92 16.06 22.29
CA ASN A 160 53.00 17.17 21.36
C ASN A 160 51.62 17.48 20.78
N SER A 161 51.16 18.65 21.16
CA SER A 161 50.05 19.43 20.63
C SER A 161 50.16 19.66 19.12
N ALA A 162 49.06 19.52 18.38
CA ALA A 162 48.54 20.55 17.47
C ALA A 162 47.33 20.02 16.69
N THR A 163 46.15 20.49 17.10
CA THR A 163 45.11 21.12 16.26
C THR A 163 44.79 20.53 14.88
N ILE A 164 43.59 19.94 14.84
CA ILE A 164 42.55 19.93 13.79
C ILE A 164 42.77 20.96 12.67
N GLU A 165 42.68 20.53 11.40
CA GLU A 165 41.88 21.27 10.43
C GLU A 165 41.32 20.39 9.30
N ILE A 166 40.00 20.44 9.19
CA ILE A 166 39.14 19.99 8.11
C ILE A 166 39.18 21.06 7.02
N VAL A 167 39.45 20.72 5.75
CA VAL A 167 38.91 21.50 4.61
C VAL A 167 38.77 20.62 3.35
N PRO A 168 37.55 20.43 2.81
CA PRO A 168 37.30 20.28 1.36
C PRO A 168 36.98 21.67 0.75
N PRO A 169 37.16 21.91 -0.56
CA PRO A 169 36.35 21.26 -1.61
C PRO A 169 37.14 20.40 -2.61
#